data_AF-A0A2V9T8A0-F1
#
_entry.id   AF-A0A2V9T8A0-F1
#
_cell.length_a   1.000
_cell.length_b   1.000
_cell.length_c   1.000
_cell.angle_alpha   90.00
_cell.angle_beta   90.00
_cell.angle_gamma   90.00
#
_symmetry.space_group_name_H-M   'P 1'
#
loop_
_entity.id
_entity.type
_entity.pdbx_description
1 polymer ?
#
loop_
_entity_poly.entity_id
_entity_poly.type
_entity_poly.pdbx_seq_one_letter_code
_entity_poly.pdbx_strand_id
1 'polypeptide(L)'
;VNAVAAFEKYGGPCVVVDFGTATTFDCVSSKGEYMGGVICPGIGISADALFENTARLPRVDIRKPTRVIGTTTVGSLQSGLYYGYLGLVDGILERLLEEMGEETRVVATGGLAALIGKGSRHIKQVDDLLTLEGLRIIWERNAKAGRDAPVLKPSRSAAVAANP
;
A
#
# COMPACT_ATOMS: atom_id res chain seq x y z
N VAL A 1 5.29 -7.08 -0.82
CA VAL A 1 6.44 -6.40 -1.48
C VAL A 1 6.82 -5.14 -0.74
N ASN A 2 5.90 -4.16 -0.61
CA ASN A 2 6.14 -2.90 0.09
C ASN A 2 6.66 -3.07 1.53
N ALA A 3 6.06 -3.98 2.30
CA ALA A 3 6.48 -4.33 3.65
C ALA A 3 7.98 -4.66 3.77
N VAL A 4 8.55 -5.39 2.80
CA VAL A 4 9.97 -5.76 2.80
C VAL A 4 10.85 -4.52 2.64
N ALA A 5 10.52 -3.64 1.69
CA ALA A 5 11.28 -2.41 1.48
C ALA A 5 11.16 -1.45 2.66
N ALA A 6 9.96 -1.30 3.23
CA ALA A 6 9.73 -0.42 4.36
C ALA A 6 10.54 -0.86 5.58
N PHE A 7 10.51 -2.15 5.91
CA PHE A 7 11.28 -2.70 7.02
C PHE A 7 12.80 -2.58 6.78
N GLU A 8 13.28 -2.92 5.58
CA GLU A 8 14.72 -2.85 5.26
C GLU A 8 15.26 -1.42 5.32
N LYS A 9 14.49 -0.44 4.81
CA LYS A 9 14.95 0.94 4.63
C LYS A 9 14.70 1.82 5.86
N TYR A 10 13.61 1.56 6.59
CA TYR A 10 13.16 2.42 7.70
C TYR A 10 13.11 1.69 9.05
N GLY A 11 13.24 0.37 9.08
CA GLY A 11 13.14 -0.44 10.30
C GLY A 11 11.69 -0.70 10.75
N GLY A 12 11.54 -1.58 11.74
CA GLY A 12 10.24 -1.88 12.38
C GLY A 12 10.13 -1.35 13.81
N PRO A 13 8.93 -1.43 14.43
CA PRO A 13 7.66 -1.75 13.77
C PRO A 13 7.27 -0.67 12.75
N CYS A 14 6.54 -1.05 11.71
CA CYS A 14 6.10 -0.09 10.68
C CYS A 14 4.77 -0.47 10.03
N VAL A 15 4.06 0.56 9.56
CA VAL A 15 2.86 0.47 8.74
C VAL A 15 3.14 1.11 7.39
N VAL A 16 2.83 0.39 6.32
CA VAL A 16 2.89 0.95 4.96
C VAL A 16 1.49 1.28 4.48
N VAL A 17 1.25 2.53 4.09
CA VAL A 17 0.01 2.99 3.47
C VAL A 17 0.21 3.10 1.96
N ASP A 18 -0.38 2.18 1.18
CA ASP A 18 -0.31 2.23 -0.28
C ASP A 18 -1.56 2.89 -0.86
N PHE A 19 -1.40 4.02 -1.53
CA PHE A 19 -2.46 4.78 -2.19
C PHE A 19 -2.59 4.38 -3.67
N GLY A 20 -3.05 3.15 -3.90
CA GLY A 20 -3.34 2.59 -5.22
C GLY A 20 -4.84 2.59 -5.57
N THR A 21 -5.24 1.61 -6.37
CA THR A 21 -6.65 1.34 -6.70
C THR A 21 -7.49 1.06 -5.44
N ALA A 22 -6.91 0.29 -4.51
CA ALA A 22 -7.34 0.25 -3.11
C ALA A 22 -6.33 1.03 -2.26
N THR A 23 -6.75 1.50 -1.09
CA THR A 23 -5.79 1.89 -0.06
C THR A 23 -5.56 0.74 0.90
N THR A 24 -4.32 0.31 1.02
CA THR A 24 -3.93 -0.76 1.94
C THR A 24 -3.04 -0.22 3.05
N PHE A 25 -3.13 -0.87 4.20
CA PHE A 25 -2.27 -0.63 5.37
C PHE A 25 -1.59 -1.95 5.69
N ASP A 26 -0.31 -2.09 5.39
CA ASP A 26 0.47 -3.31 5.64
C ASP A 26 1.25 -3.15 6.95
N CYS A 27 0.94 -3.97 7.95
CA CYS A 27 1.55 -3.90 9.28
C CYS A 27 2.71 -4.89 9.41
N VAL A 28 3.85 -4.41 9.90
CA VAL A 28 5.07 -5.19 10.10
C VAL A 28 5.57 -5.02 11.54
N SER A 29 5.82 -6.13 12.21
CA SER A 29 6.30 -6.15 13.60
C SER A 29 7.74 -5.61 13.71
N SER A 30 8.19 -5.32 14.93
CA SER A 30 9.59 -4.94 15.21
C SER A 30 10.61 -6.02 14.80
N LYS A 31 10.17 -7.28 14.66
CA LYS A 31 10.98 -8.41 14.21
C LYS A 31 10.93 -8.62 12.69
N GLY A 32 10.17 -7.82 11.95
CA GLY A 32 10.02 -7.95 10.50
C GLY A 32 8.98 -8.97 10.08
N GLU A 33 8.08 -9.38 10.98
CA GLU A 33 6.99 -10.29 10.66
C GLU A 33 5.82 -9.51 10.04
N TYR A 34 5.25 -10.01 8.96
CA TYR A 34 4.03 -9.44 8.40
C TYR A 34 2.85 -9.81 9.28
N MET A 35 2.25 -8.80 9.92
CA MET A 35 1.16 -8.98 10.90
C MET A 35 -0.22 -9.02 10.26
N GLY A 36 -0.33 -8.65 8.97
CA GLY A 36 -1.60 -8.43 8.29
C GLY A 36 -1.79 -6.97 7.95
N GLY A 37 -3.04 -6.54 7.80
CA GLY A 37 -3.33 -5.20 7.35
C GLY A 37 -4.81 -4.85 7.24
N VAL A 38 -5.06 -3.64 6.74
CA VAL A 38 -6.40 -3.11 6.46
C VAL A 38 -6.52 -2.78 4.98
N ILE A 39 -7.68 -3.01 4.38
CA ILE A 39 -7.97 -2.68 2.98
C ILE A 39 -9.19 -1.76 2.94
N CYS A 40 -9.07 -0.64 2.24
CA CYS A 40 -10.10 0.36 2.03
C CYS A 40 -10.28 0.62 0.53
N PRO A 41 -11.48 1.04 0.08
CA PRO A 41 -11.65 1.51 -1.29
C PRO A 41 -10.73 2.69 -1.54
N GLY A 42 -10.02 2.68 -2.68
CA GLY A 42 -9.20 3.82 -3.09
C GLY A 42 -10.05 5.07 -3.26
N ILE A 43 -9.45 6.25 -3.05
CA ILE A 43 -10.14 7.53 -3.27
C ILE A 43 -10.60 7.70 -4.73
N GLY A 44 -9.87 7.11 -5.69
CA GLY A 44 -10.26 7.05 -7.10
C GLY A 44 -11.55 6.24 -7.31
N ILE A 45 -11.58 5.00 -6.82
CA ILE A 45 -12.81 4.16 -6.83
C ILE A 45 -13.96 4.86 -6.14
N SER A 46 -13.70 5.51 -5.00
CA SER A 46 -14.73 6.23 -4.25
C SER A 46 -15.32 7.39 -5.05
N ALA A 47 -14.49 8.12 -5.80
CA ALA A 47 -14.94 9.19 -6.69
C ALA A 47 -15.73 8.64 -7.89
N ASP A 48 -15.24 7.58 -8.52
CA ASP A 48 -15.92 6.94 -9.65
C ASP A 48 -17.26 6.34 -9.22
N ALA A 49 -17.35 5.73 -8.03
CA ALA A 49 -18.60 5.21 -7.49
C ALA A 49 -19.68 6.29 -7.29
N LEU A 50 -19.29 7.50 -6.84
CA LEU A 50 -20.21 8.64 -6.72
C LEU A 50 -20.70 9.12 -8.10
N PHE A 51 -19.82 9.10 -9.10
CA PHE A 51 -20.17 9.46 -10.47
C PHE A 51 -21.12 8.43 -11.11
N GLU A 52 -20.80 7.14 -10.99
CA GLU A 52 -21.54 6.06 -11.66
C GLU A 52 -22.89 5.76 -11.02
N ASN A 53 -23.00 5.85 -9.69
CA ASN A 53 -24.19 5.42 -8.96
C ASN A 53 -25.12 6.58 -8.57
N THR A 54 -24.92 7.78 -9.11
CA THR A 54 -25.82 8.91 -8.87
C THR A 54 -26.17 9.67 -10.14
N ALA A 55 -27.38 10.21 -10.22
CA ALA A 55 -27.90 10.80 -11.45
C ALA A 55 -27.29 12.19 -11.81
N ARG A 56 -26.60 12.85 -10.88
CA ARG A 56 -26.23 14.28 -11.03
C ARG A 56 -24.84 14.66 -10.54
N LEU A 57 -24.07 13.73 -9.97
CA LEU A 57 -22.72 14.07 -9.53
C LEU A 57 -21.76 14.00 -10.72
N PRO A 58 -21.04 15.09 -11.04
CA PRO A 58 -20.06 15.08 -12.12
C PRO A 58 -18.81 14.31 -11.70
N ARG A 59 -18.05 13.84 -12.69
CA ARG A 59 -16.69 13.36 -12.43
C ARG A 59 -15.82 14.54 -11.98
N VAL A 60 -14.99 14.31 -10.96
CA VAL A 60 -14.14 15.37 -10.38
C VAL A 60 -12.71 14.89 -10.20
N ASP A 61 -11.75 15.79 -10.45
CA ASP A 61 -10.37 15.55 -10.09
C ASP A 61 -10.18 15.66 -8.57
N ILE A 62 -9.40 14.73 -8.03
CA ILE A 62 -9.06 14.69 -6.61
C ILE A 62 -7.97 15.72 -6.34
N ARG A 63 -8.27 16.70 -5.49
CA ARG A 63 -7.32 17.74 -5.07
C ARG A 63 -7.72 18.29 -3.70
N LYS A 64 -6.76 18.91 -3.02
CA LYS A 64 -7.03 19.65 -1.78
C LYS A 64 -7.93 20.87 -2.09
N PRO A 65 -9.13 20.98 -1.52
CA PRO A 65 -9.99 22.15 -1.69
C PRO A 65 -9.46 23.34 -0.88
N THR A 66 -9.88 24.55 -1.25
CA THR A 66 -9.52 25.79 -0.54
C THR A 66 -10.30 25.98 0.76
N ARG A 67 -11.50 25.40 0.86
CA ARG A 67 -12.38 25.42 2.03
C ARG A 67 -13.05 24.06 2.21
N VAL A 68 -13.34 23.69 3.45
CA VAL A 68 -14.02 22.42 3.78
C VAL A 68 -15.50 22.47 3.36
N ILE A 69 -16.21 23.57 3.61
CA ILE A 69 -17.62 23.67 3.20
C ILE A 69 -17.67 24.11 1.73
N GLY A 70 -18.05 23.18 0.86
CA GLY A 70 -18.26 23.42 -0.56
C GLY A 70 -19.59 24.14 -0.82
N THR A 71 -19.57 25.16 -1.68
CA THR A 71 -20.77 25.90 -2.11
C THR A 71 -21.23 25.52 -3.52
N THR A 72 -20.57 24.54 -4.14
CA THR A 72 -20.92 23.95 -5.43
C THR A 72 -20.81 22.44 -5.31
N THR A 73 -21.54 21.67 -6.14
CA THR A 73 -21.48 20.21 -6.14
C THR A 73 -20.05 19.69 -6.28
N VAL A 74 -19.27 20.27 -7.21
CA VAL A 74 -17.86 19.92 -7.40
C VAL A 74 -17.03 20.21 -6.15
N GLY A 75 -17.22 21.37 -5.53
CA GLY A 75 -16.49 21.73 -4.30
C GLY A 75 -16.84 20.82 -3.12
N SER A 76 -18.11 20.46 -2.98
CA SER A 76 -18.58 19.55 -1.94
C SER A 76 -18.03 18.13 -2.14
N LEU A 77 -18.00 17.64 -3.39
CA LEU A 77 -17.37 16.35 -3.72
C LEU A 77 -15.88 16.36 -3.42
N GLN A 78 -15.14 17.38 -3.88
CA GLN A 78 -13.71 17.50 -3.63
C GLN A 78 -13.40 17.56 -2.13
N SER A 79 -14.24 18.25 -1.36
CA SER A 79 -14.08 18.31 0.09
C SER A 79 -14.33 16.98 0.78
N GLY A 80 -15.43 16.31 0.47
CA GLY A 80 -15.75 14.99 1.02
C GLY A 80 -14.69 13.95 0.66
N LEU A 81 -14.28 13.91 -0.61
CA LEU A 81 -13.24 13.00 -1.09
C LEU A 81 -11.89 13.30 -0.42
N TYR A 82 -11.45 14.56 -0.33
CA TYR A 82 -10.14 14.85 0.26
C TYR A 82 -10.14 14.71 1.79
N TYR A 83 -11.00 15.43 2.50
CA TYR A 83 -10.99 15.47 3.96
C TYR A 83 -11.62 14.23 4.60
N GLY A 84 -12.65 13.65 3.96
CA GLY A 84 -13.22 12.38 4.42
C GLY A 84 -12.21 11.25 4.32
N TYR A 85 -11.45 11.18 3.22
CA TYR A 85 -10.40 10.19 3.05
C TYR A 85 -9.21 10.43 3.97
N LEU A 86 -8.86 11.69 4.20
CA LEU A 86 -7.85 12.04 5.20
C LEU A 86 -8.25 11.56 6.60
N GLY A 87 -9.52 11.77 6.97
CA GLY A 87 -10.08 11.26 8.24
C GLY A 87 -10.09 9.73 8.31
N LEU A 88 -10.40 9.04 7.21
CA LEU A 88 -10.31 7.58 7.11
C LEU A 88 -8.87 7.11 7.37
N VAL A 89 -7.89 7.71 6.68
CA VAL A 89 -6.48 7.33 6.80
C VAL A 89 -5.96 7.56 8.21
N ASP A 90 -6.14 8.77 8.74
CA ASP A 90 -5.68 9.09 10.09
C ASP A 90 -6.40 8.24 11.14
N GLY A 91 -7.71 8.03 11.03
CA GLY A 91 -8.47 7.24 11.99
C GLY A 91 -8.08 5.76 12.01
N ILE A 92 -7.71 5.19 10.85
CA ILE A 92 -7.15 3.83 10.78
C ILE A 92 -5.75 3.80 11.39
N LEU A 93 -4.90 4.78 11.04
CA LEU A 93 -3.55 4.86 11.60
C LEU A 93 -3.55 5.01 13.11
N GLU A 94 -4.43 5.84 13.69
CA GLU A 94 -4.59 5.97 15.15
C GLU A 94 -4.81 4.60 15.80
N ARG A 95 -5.75 3.80 15.28
CA ARG A 95 -6.05 2.44 15.80
C ARG A 95 -4.87 1.49 15.65
N LEU A 96 -4.21 1.50 14.49
CA LEU A 96 -3.04 0.65 14.25
C LEU A 96 -1.87 1.02 15.18
N LEU A 97 -1.65 2.32 15.41
CA LEU A 97 -0.58 2.80 16.28
C LEU A 97 -0.89 2.52 17.76
N GLU A 98 -2.16 2.55 18.17
CA GLU A 98 -2.59 2.09 19.51
C GLU A 98 -2.30 0.60 19.72
N GLU A 99 -2.48 -0.24 18.69
CA GLU A 99 -2.19 -1.68 18.76
C GLU A 99 -0.68 -2.00 18.67
N MET A 100 0.07 -1.25 17.86
CA MET A 100 1.46 -1.57 17.51
C MET A 100 2.51 -0.82 18.33
N GLY A 101 2.14 0.29 18.99
CA GLY A 101 3.05 1.14 19.76
C GLY A 101 3.41 2.45 19.04
N GLU A 102 3.66 3.50 19.83
CA GLU A 102 3.92 4.87 19.35
C GLU A 102 5.21 5.00 18.51
N GLU A 103 6.15 4.06 18.66
CA GLU A 103 7.40 4.00 17.87
C GLU A 103 7.17 3.48 16.45
N THR A 104 5.97 3.00 16.14
CA THR A 104 5.61 2.45 14.83
C THR A 104 5.73 3.51 13.75
N ARG A 105 6.59 3.24 12.77
CA ARG A 105 6.84 4.15 11.65
C ARG A 105 5.73 4.03 10.62
N VAL A 106 5.31 5.16 10.05
CA VAL A 106 4.31 5.17 8.97
C VAL A 106 4.96 5.67 7.67
N VAL A 107 4.93 4.81 6.65
CA VAL A 107 5.47 5.08 5.31
C VAL A 107 4.34 5.03 4.30
N ALA A 108 4.22 6.04 3.44
CA ALA A 108 3.24 6.08 2.37
C ALA A 108 3.90 5.87 1.00
N THR A 109 3.19 5.18 0.11
CA THR A 109 3.55 4.98 -1.30
C THR A 109 2.29 5.02 -2.17
N GLY A 110 2.43 4.96 -3.48
CA GLY A 110 1.31 4.93 -4.42
C GLY A 110 0.95 6.32 -4.97
N GLY A 111 0.14 6.33 -6.03
CA GLY A 111 -0.05 7.50 -6.88
C GLY A 111 -0.66 8.73 -6.19
N LEU A 112 -1.36 8.54 -5.06
CA LEU A 112 -1.97 9.63 -4.30
C LEU A 112 -1.31 9.88 -2.94
N ALA A 113 -0.17 9.22 -2.66
CA ALA A 113 0.57 9.39 -1.41
C ALA A 113 1.06 10.83 -1.20
N ALA A 114 1.56 11.48 -2.25
CA ALA A 114 2.01 12.86 -2.16
C ALA A 114 0.87 13.85 -1.85
N LEU A 115 -0.36 13.54 -2.28
CA LEU A 115 -1.53 14.38 -2.07
C LEU A 115 -2.11 14.19 -0.66
N ILE A 116 -2.36 12.94 -0.27
CA ILE A 116 -3.00 12.61 1.02
C ILE A 116 -1.98 12.59 2.15
N GLY A 117 -0.79 12.04 1.93
CA GLY A 117 0.27 11.95 2.93
C GLY A 117 0.70 13.29 3.50
N LYS A 118 0.70 14.36 2.70
CA LYS A 118 0.97 15.74 3.19
C LYS A 118 -0.10 16.27 4.14
N GLY A 119 -1.33 15.76 4.06
CA GLY A 119 -2.42 16.16 4.93
C GLY A 119 -2.48 15.37 6.23
N SER A 120 -1.89 14.17 6.27
CA SER A 120 -2.02 13.23 7.38
C SER A 120 -1.21 13.67 8.59
N ARG A 121 -1.76 13.42 9.79
CA ARG A 121 -1.07 13.67 11.06
C ARG A 121 0.02 12.64 11.33
N HIS A 122 -0.14 11.41 10.81
CA HIS A 122 0.70 10.26 11.15
C HIS A 122 1.71 9.89 10.05
N ILE A 123 1.40 10.15 8.78
CA ILE A 123 2.34 9.89 7.68
C ILE A 123 3.49 10.91 7.73
N LYS A 124 4.71 10.43 8.00
CA LYS A 124 5.94 11.26 8.01
C LYS A 124 6.87 10.99 6.85
N GLN A 125 6.75 9.83 6.22
CA GLN A 125 7.57 9.43 5.09
C GLN A 125 6.69 9.11 3.88
N VAL A 126 7.02 9.69 2.74
CA VAL A 126 6.47 9.30 1.43
C VAL A 126 7.64 8.75 0.61
N ASP A 127 7.45 7.59 -0.01
CA ASP A 127 8.45 6.91 -0.84
C ASP A 127 7.78 6.30 -2.06
N ASP A 128 7.80 7.04 -3.18
CA ASP A 128 7.10 6.65 -4.42
C ASP A 128 7.71 5.40 -5.08
N LEU A 129 8.94 5.02 -4.72
CA LEU A 129 9.65 3.88 -5.32
C LEU A 129 9.63 2.65 -4.41
N LEU A 130 8.91 2.69 -3.28
CA LEU A 130 8.93 1.64 -2.27
C LEU A 130 8.60 0.25 -2.84
N THR A 131 7.64 0.17 -3.75
CA THR A 131 7.26 -1.10 -4.39
C THR A 131 8.38 -1.66 -5.25
N LEU A 132 8.99 -0.81 -6.09
CA LEU A 132 10.09 -1.22 -6.96
C LEU A 132 11.32 -1.63 -6.16
N GLU A 133 11.60 -0.92 -5.08
CA GLU A 133 12.67 -1.26 -4.14
C GLU A 133 12.41 -2.61 -3.47
N GLY A 134 11.16 -2.88 -3.09
CA GLY A 134 10.76 -4.18 -2.53
C GLY A 134 10.97 -5.32 -3.53
N LEU A 135 10.62 -5.11 -4.80
CA LEU A 135 10.88 -6.09 -5.86
C LEU A 135 12.37 -6.34 -6.04
N ARG A 136 13.20 -5.28 -6.04
CA ARG A 136 14.66 -5.39 -6.13
C ARG A 136 15.22 -6.23 -4.99
N ILE A 137 14.87 -5.92 -3.74
CA ILE A 137 15.33 -6.65 -2.55
C ILE A 137 14.93 -8.12 -2.61
N ILE A 138 13.68 -8.42 -2.97
CA ILE A 138 13.19 -9.81 -3.08
C ILE A 138 13.97 -10.56 -4.16
N TRP A 139 14.19 -9.94 -5.32
CA TRP A 139 14.96 -10.56 -6.40
C TRP A 139 16.40 -10.86 -5.97
N GLU A 140 17.09 -9.92 -5.31
CA GLU A 140 18.47 -10.11 -4.85
C GLU A 140 18.61 -11.24 -3.83
N ARG A 141 17.64 -11.39 -2.91
CA ARG A 141 17.61 -12.48 -1.93
C ARG A 141 17.47 -13.84 -2.62
N ASN A 142 16.60 -13.95 -3.62
CA ASN A 142 16.39 -15.19 -4.36
C ASN A 142 17.55 -15.51 -5.33
N ALA A 143 18.17 -14.50 -5.96
CA ALA A 143 19.29 -14.67 -6.87
C ALA A 143 20.58 -15.12 -6.17
N LYS A 144 20.73 -14.86 -4.87
CA LYS A 144 21.81 -15.43 -4.04
C LYS A 144 21.50 -16.88 -3.66
N ALA A 145 20.28 -17.16 -3.17
CA ALA A 145 19.86 -18.52 -2.81
C ALA A 145 19.92 -19.51 -3.99
N GLY A 146 19.61 -19.07 -5.21
CA GLY A 146 19.71 -19.91 -6.42
C GLY A 146 21.14 -20.20 -6.88
N ARG A 147 22.13 -19.39 -6.47
CA ARG A 147 23.56 -19.64 -6.76
C ARG A 147 24.16 -20.70 -5.82
N ASP A 148 23.62 -20.83 -4.61
CA ASP A 148 24.09 -21.77 -3.59
C ASP A 148 23.27 -23.08 -3.56
N ALA A 149 22.24 -23.21 -4.40
CA ALA A 149 21.41 -24.40 -4.49
C ALA A 149 22.14 -25.55 -5.22
N PRO A 150 22.14 -26.79 -4.69
CA PRO A 150 22.76 -27.92 -5.35
C PRO A 150 22.07 -28.21 -6.68
N VAL A 151 22.85 -28.33 -7.76
CA VAL A 151 22.36 -28.72 -9.08
C VAL A 151 21.76 -30.13 -8.98
N LEU A 152 20.44 -30.21 -9.08
CA LEU A 152 19.73 -31.49 -9.21
C LEU A 152 20.19 -32.18 -10.50
N LYS A 153 21.00 -33.24 -10.35
CA LYS A 153 21.39 -34.10 -11.47
C LYS A 153 20.15 -34.84 -11.99
N PRO A 154 19.94 -34.90 -13.32
CA PRO A 154 18.84 -35.68 -13.88
C PRO A 154 19.01 -37.15 -13.50
N SER A 155 17.96 -37.76 -12.94
CA SER A 155 17.96 -39.18 -12.61
C SER A 155 18.02 -40.01 -13.91
N ARG A 156 19.05 -40.84 -14.05
CA ARG A 156 19.11 -41.88 -15.07
C ARG A 156 18.44 -43.14 -14.54
N SER A 157 17.23 -43.44 -15.03
CA SER A 157 16.59 -44.77 -15.10
C SER A 157 15.12 -44.53 -15.51
N ALA A 158 14.55 -45.12 -16.56
CA ALA A 158 14.73 -46.48 -17.02
C ALA A 158 14.71 -46.58 -18.56
N ALA A 159 15.72 -47.25 -19.09
CA ALA A 159 15.58 -48.04 -20.31
C ALA A 159 15.12 -49.45 -19.90
N VAL A 160 14.53 -50.17 -20.86
CA VAL A 160 14.14 -51.60 -20.84
C VAL A 160 12.76 -51.81 -20.17
N ALA A 161 11.73 -52.35 -20.83
CA ALA A 161 11.73 -53.55 -21.65
C ALA A 161 10.75 -53.51 -22.84
N ALA A 162 11.16 -54.22 -23.88
CA ALA A 162 10.44 -54.51 -25.11
C ALA A 162 9.30 -55.53 -24.91
N ASN A 163 8.22 -55.33 -25.70
CA ASN A 163 7.39 -56.26 -26.50
C ASN A 163 7.02 -57.68 -25.99
N PRO A 164 5.94 -58.32 -26.51
CA PRO A 164 5.48 -58.35 -27.91
C PRO A 164 4.26 -57.48 -28.26
#